data_AF-A0A359HL03-F1
#
_entry.id   AF-A0A359HL03-F1
#
_cell.length_a   1.000
_cell.length_b   1.000
_cell.length_c   1.000
_cell.angle_alpha   90.00
_cell.angle_beta   90.00
_cell.angle_gamma   90.00
#
_symmetry.space_group_name_H-M   'P 1'
#
loop_
_entity.id
_entity.type
_entity.pdbx_description
1 polymer ?
#
loop_
_entity_poly.entity_id
_entity_poly.type
_entity_poly.pdbx_seq_one_letter_code
_entity_poly.pdbx_strand_id
1 'polypeptide(L)'
;MTTGPLMPLSHQVSVYLPADWRQALASGQKLPEDTQGTALFADISGFTPLTEALTRSLGLRRGAEELPRYLNQIYDTLIREVDRFTGTVIGFAGDAITCWFADDLPSLPGFDA
;
A
#
# COMPACT_ATOMS: atom_id res chain seq x y z
N MET A 1 -19.11 25.24 11.38
CA MET A 1 -19.13 24.56 10.07
C MET A 1 -19.35 23.08 10.34
N THR A 2 -20.58 22.60 10.14
CA THR A 2 -20.99 21.23 10.48
C THR A 2 -20.62 20.31 9.33
N THR A 3 -19.66 19.41 9.52
CA THR A 3 -19.40 18.31 8.59
C THR A 3 -20.62 17.40 8.57
N GLY A 4 -21.34 17.39 7.44
CA GLY A 4 -22.39 16.40 7.17
C GLY A 4 -21.81 14.98 7.18
N PRO A 5 -22.67 13.94 7.30
CA PRO A 5 -22.20 12.56 7.39
C PRO A 5 -21.35 12.23 6.16
N LEU A 6 -20.13 11.75 6.40
CA LEU A 6 -19.24 11.26 5.35
C LEU A 6 -20.01 10.16 4.61
N MET A 7 -20.35 10.43 3.35
CA MET A 7 -20.89 9.40 2.46
C MET A 7 -19.90 8.24 2.46
N PRO A 8 -20.31 7.00 2.76
CA PRO A 8 -19.38 5.88 2.80
C PRO A 8 -18.75 5.78 1.41
N LEU A 9 -17.43 5.94 1.35
CA LEU A 9 -16.68 5.73 0.12
C LEU A 9 -17.06 4.34 -0.40
N SER A 10 -17.43 4.25 -1.68
CA SER A 10 -17.69 2.94 -2.26
C SER A 10 -16.45 2.08 -2.06
N HIS A 11 -16.65 0.79 -1.74
CA HIS A 11 -15.56 -0.16 -1.52
C HIS A 11 -14.51 -0.13 -2.65
N GLN A 12 -14.95 0.19 -3.87
CA GLN A 12 -14.13 0.34 -5.08
C GLN A 12 -13.05 1.42 -5.00
N VAL A 13 -13.26 2.51 -4.26
CA VAL A 13 -12.26 3.59 -4.16
C VAL A 13 -11.34 3.38 -2.95
N SER A 14 -11.84 2.71 -1.91
CA SER A 14 -11.08 2.49 -0.67
C SER A 14 -9.76 1.74 -0.88
N VAL A 15 -9.70 0.83 -1.86
CA VAL A 15 -8.48 0.04 -2.17
C VAL A 15 -7.32 0.90 -2.67
N TYR A 16 -7.58 2.13 -3.09
CA TYR A 16 -6.55 3.10 -3.51
C TYR A 16 -6.11 4.03 -2.38
N LEU A 17 -6.71 3.92 -1.19
CA LEU A 17 -6.34 4.70 -0.02
C LEU A 17 -5.42 3.89 0.89
N PRO A 18 -4.35 4.51 1.41
CA PRO A 18 -3.55 3.97 2.50
C PRO A 18 -4.42 3.48 3.68
N ALA A 19 -3.95 2.45 4.40
CA ALA A 19 -4.73 1.78 5.43
C ALA A 19 -5.12 2.70 6.60
N ASP A 20 -4.20 3.56 7.04
CA ASP A 20 -4.40 4.62 8.01
C ASP A 20 -5.49 5.62 7.58
N TRP A 21 -5.52 6.02 6.30
CA TRP A 21 -6.59 6.88 5.76
C TRP A 21 -7.95 6.18 5.79
N ARG A 22 -8.01 4.91 5.41
CA ARG A 22 -9.25 4.12 5.50
C ARG A 22 -9.74 4.04 6.94
N GLN A 23 -8.85 3.79 7.89
CA GLN A 23 -9.17 3.66 9.30
C GLN A 23 -9.64 5.01 9.90
N ALA A 24 -8.96 6.11 9.60
CA ALA A 24 -9.34 7.44 10.05
C ALA A 24 -10.72 7.84 9.51
N LEU A 25 -10.96 7.63 8.20
CA LEU A 25 -12.25 7.91 7.58
C LEU A 25 -13.37 7.04 8.16
N ALA A 26 -13.11 5.75 8.43
CA ALA A 26 -14.08 4.84 9.03
C ALA A 26 -14.43 5.20 10.48
N SER A 27 -13.48 5.77 11.23
CA SER A 27 -13.68 6.21 12.62
C SER A 27 -14.13 7.67 12.76
N GLY A 28 -14.28 8.39 11.65
CA GLY A 28 -14.59 9.83 11.66
C GLY A 28 -13.47 10.70 12.24
N GLN A 29 -12.26 10.17 12.35
CA GLN A 29 -11.08 10.87 12.81
C GLN A 29 -10.37 11.57 11.65
N LYS A 30 -9.68 12.67 11.94
CA LYS A 30 -8.77 13.29 10.98
C LYS A 30 -7.37 12.71 11.20
N LEU A 31 -6.66 12.45 10.10
CA LEU A 31 -5.23 12.21 10.17
C LEU A 31 -4.51 13.51 10.56
N PRO A 32 -3.39 13.41 11.30
CA PRO A 32 -2.49 14.55 11.52
C PRO A 32 -2.02 15.13 10.18
N GLU A 33 -1.89 16.46 10.11
CA GLU A 33 -1.28 17.13 8.95
C GLU A 33 0.23 16.84 8.88
N ASP A 34 0.87 16.74 10.04
CA ASP A 34 2.27 16.37 10.22
C ASP A 34 2.40 15.16 11.15
N THR A 35 3.31 14.24 10.86
CA THR A 35 3.57 13.05 11.67
C THR A 35 5.06 12.69 11.68
N GLN A 36 5.49 11.92 12.69
CA GLN A 36 6.84 11.38 12.82
C GLN A 36 6.81 9.85 12.70
N GLY A 37 7.88 9.30 12.14
CA GLY A 37 7.94 7.89 11.83
C GLY A 37 9.13 7.53 10.96
N THR A 38 9.14 6.27 10.56
CA THR A 38 10.16 5.69 9.69
C THR A 38 9.56 5.39 8.32
N ALA A 39 10.25 5.83 7.26
CA ALA A 39 9.93 5.46 5.89
C ALA A 39 10.79 4.26 5.45
N LEU A 40 10.14 3.26 4.86
CA LEU A 40 10.80 2.18 4.14
C LEU A 40 10.57 2.40 2.65
N PHE A 41 11.66 2.49 1.90
CA PHE A 41 11.64 2.44 0.43
C PHE A 41 12.32 1.15 -0.01
N ALA A 42 11.60 0.31 -0.74
CA ALA A 42 12.11 -0.96 -1.22
C ALA A 42 11.85 -1.10 -2.71
N ASP A 43 12.89 -1.47 -3.47
CA ASP A 43 12.83 -1.71 -4.90
C ASP A 43 12.97 -3.22 -5.20
N ILE A 44 12.11 -3.74 -6.07
CA ILE A 44 12.13 -5.16 -6.43
C ILE A 44 13.27 -5.41 -7.42
N SER A 45 14.39 -5.90 -6.88
CA SER A 45 15.52 -6.34 -7.69
C SER A 45 15.10 -7.41 -8.70
N GLY A 46 15.49 -7.23 -9.96
CA GLY A 46 15.25 -8.22 -11.02
C GLY A 46 13.96 -8.00 -11.83
N PHE A 47 13.22 -6.91 -11.59
CA PHE A 47 12.05 -6.55 -12.40
C PHE A 47 12.38 -6.39 -13.91
N THR A 48 13.47 -5.70 -14.24
CA THR A 48 13.88 -5.52 -15.65
C THR A 48 14.24 -6.86 -16.30
N PRO A 49 15.11 -7.72 -15.72
CA PRO A 49 15.33 -9.07 -16.23
C PRO A 49 14.06 -9.92 -16.39
N LEU A 50 13.13 -9.85 -15.43
CA LEU A 50 11.85 -10.57 -15.50
C LEU A 50 10.98 -10.07 -16.66
N THR A 51 10.89 -8.76 -16.84
CA THR A 51 10.14 -8.11 -17.92
C THR A 51 10.68 -8.50 -19.29
N GLU A 52 12.02 -8.48 -19.44
CA GLU A 52 12.68 -8.89 -20.68
C GLU A 52 12.48 -10.39 -20.96
N ALA A 53 12.57 -11.25 -19.95
CA ALA A 53 12.37 -12.69 -20.09
C ALA A 53 10.93 -13.05 -20.51
N LEU A 54 9.93 -12.40 -19.90
CA LEU A 54 8.52 -12.58 -20.26
C LEU A 54 8.24 -12.06 -21.68
N THR A 55 8.78 -10.90 -22.03
CA THR A 55 8.65 -10.33 -23.37
C THR A 55 9.27 -11.23 -24.44
N ARG A 56 10.45 -11.79 -24.17
CA ARG A 56 11.15 -12.69 -25.09
C ARG A 56 10.43 -14.03 -25.27
N SER A 57 9.86 -14.57 -24.20
CA SER A 57 9.22 -15.90 -24.21
C SER A 57 7.77 -15.88 -24.68
N LEU A 58 7.01 -14.84 -24.36
CA LEU A 58 5.57 -14.76 -24.62
C LEU A 58 5.20 -13.73 -25.70
N GLY A 59 6.18 -12.94 -26.16
CA GLY A 59 5.97 -11.77 -27.01
C GLY A 59 5.48 -10.56 -26.20
N LEU A 60 5.57 -9.37 -26.79
CA LEU A 60 5.32 -8.08 -26.13
C LEU A 60 3.94 -8.01 -25.44
N ARG A 61 2.91 -8.54 -26.11
CA ARG A 61 1.51 -8.39 -25.67
C ARG A 61 1.18 -9.29 -24.48
N ARG A 62 1.56 -10.56 -24.53
CA ARG A 62 1.32 -11.52 -23.42
C ARG A 62 2.32 -11.34 -22.28
N GLY A 63 3.55 -10.93 -22.57
CA GLY A 63 4.54 -10.60 -21.53
C GLY A 63 4.07 -9.46 -20.63
N ALA A 64 3.43 -8.44 -21.22
CA ALA A 64 2.83 -7.33 -20.48
C ALA A 64 1.62 -7.73 -19.62
N GLU A 65 0.88 -8.78 -19.99
CA GLU A 65 -0.26 -9.29 -19.20
C GLU A 65 0.21 -10.14 -18.01
N GLU A 66 1.29 -10.92 -18.18
CA GLU A 66 1.82 -11.79 -17.12
C GLU A 66 2.67 -11.05 -16.08
N LEU A 67 3.31 -9.94 -16.47
CA LEU A 67 4.17 -9.17 -15.58
C LEU A 67 3.44 -8.63 -14.34
N PRO A 68 2.25 -7.97 -14.46
CA PRO A 68 1.46 -7.57 -13.31
C PRO A 68 1.07 -8.73 -12.40
N ARG A 69 0.86 -9.94 -12.94
CA ARG A 69 0.49 -11.11 -12.13
C ARG A 69 1.61 -11.50 -11.17
N TYR A 70 2.86 -11.52 -11.63
CA TYR A 70 4.01 -11.81 -10.77
C TYR A 70 4.27 -10.68 -9.76
N LEU A 71 4.18 -9.43 -10.22
CA LEU A 71 4.35 -8.27 -9.35
C LEU A 71 3.31 -8.27 -8.22
N ASN A 72 2.04 -8.50 -8.53
CA ASN A 72 0.98 -8.53 -7.52
C ASN A 72 1.23 -9.60 -6.46
N GLN A 73 1.76 -10.77 -6.81
CA GLN A 73 2.09 -11.82 -5.83
C GLN A 73 3.21 -11.39 -4.87
N ILE A 74 4.21 -10.66 -5.38
CA ILE A 74 5.30 -10.10 -4.57
C ILE A 74 4.74 -8.99 -3.67
N TYR A 75 4.00 -8.05 -4.24
CA TYR A 75 3.39 -6.95 -3.49
C TYR A 75 2.44 -7.46 -2.42
N ASP A 76 1.57 -8.44 -2.70
CA ASP A 76 0.68 -9.05 -1.70
C ASP A 76 1.45 -9.63 -0.51
N THR A 77 2.66 -10.13 -0.74
CA THR A 77 3.51 -10.66 0.32
C THR A 77 4.18 -9.53 1.11
N LEU A 78 4.68 -8.50 0.43
CA LEU A 78 5.28 -7.32 1.07
C LEU A 78 4.26 -6.52 1.89
N ILE A 79 3.09 -6.25 1.31
CA ILE A 79 1.97 -5.55 1.97
C ILE A 79 1.58 -6.27 3.25
N ARG A 80 1.44 -7.61 3.22
CA ARG A 80 1.10 -8.40 4.42
C ARG A 80 2.13 -8.26 5.53
N GLU A 81 3.42 -8.22 5.22
CA GLU A 81 4.45 -8.00 6.25
C GLU A 81 4.43 -6.55 6.74
N VAL A 82 4.24 -5.55 5.88
CA VAL A 82 4.07 -4.15 6.29
C VAL A 82 2.90 -4.00 7.26
N ASP A 83 1.74 -4.56 6.90
CA ASP A 83 0.54 -4.58 7.73
C ASP A 83 0.79 -5.28 9.08
N ARG A 84 1.54 -6.40 9.07
CA ARG A 84 1.91 -7.14 10.29
C ARG A 84 2.73 -6.30 11.27
N PHE A 85 3.60 -5.43 10.76
CA PHE A 85 4.38 -4.48 11.57
C PHE A 85 3.65 -3.15 11.77
N THR A 86 2.32 -3.11 11.57
CA THR A 86 1.48 -1.91 11.73
C THR A 86 1.90 -0.73 10.86
N GLY A 87 2.65 -1.00 9.78
CA GLY A 87 2.99 -0.02 8.77
C GLY A 87 1.84 0.17 7.78
N THR A 88 1.98 1.18 6.94
CA THR A 88 1.06 1.43 5.83
C THR A 88 1.83 1.64 4.55
N VAL A 89 1.35 1.01 3.47
CA VAL A 89 1.84 1.31 2.12
C VAL A 89 1.21 2.61 1.65
N ILE A 90 2.07 3.61 1.37
CA ILE A 90 1.65 4.96 0.99
C ILE A 90 1.87 5.25 -0.50
N GLY A 91 2.58 4.38 -1.22
CA GLY A 91 2.74 4.52 -2.66
C GLY A 91 3.50 3.39 -3.34
N PHE A 92 3.31 3.32 -4.65
CA PHE A 92 4.06 2.47 -5.57
C PHE A 92 4.69 3.34 -6.66
N ALA A 93 5.92 3.05 -7.04
CA ALA A 93 6.64 3.73 -8.10
C ALA A 93 7.32 2.69 -9.01
N GLY A 94 6.61 2.25 -10.05
CA GLY A 94 7.07 1.17 -10.91
C GLY A 94 7.13 -0.17 -10.15
N ASP A 95 8.34 -0.65 -9.92
CA ASP A 95 8.73 -1.84 -9.16
C ASP A 95 9.12 -1.56 -7.71
N ALA A 96 9.04 -0.30 -7.29
CA ALA A 96 9.30 0.11 -5.91
C ALA A 96 8.02 0.32 -5.10
N ILE A 97 8.14 0.06 -3.79
CA ILE A 97 7.10 0.29 -2.78
C ILE A 97 7.62 1.24 -1.70
N THR A 98 6.76 2.18 -1.31
CA THR A 98 7.02 3.11 -0.21
C THR A 98 6.05 2.83 0.93
N CYS A 99 6.61 2.56 2.10
CA CYS A 99 5.86 2.26 3.32
C CYS A 99 6.20 3.27 4.42
N TRP A 100 5.22 3.53 5.28
CA TRP A 100 5.33 4.42 6.42
C TRP A 100 5.00 3.67 7.71
N PHE A 101 5.83 3.88 8.73
CA PHE A 101 5.63 3.36 10.07
C PHE A 101 5.61 4.55 11.02
N ALA A 102 4.44 4.91 11.55
CA ALA A 102 4.29 6.04 12.46
C ALA A 102 4.86 5.69 13.84
N ASP A 103 5.59 6.61 14.47
CA ASP A 103 6.13 6.42 15.82
C ASP A 103 5.01 6.43 16.87
N ASP A 104 4.05 7.34 16.71
CA ASP A 104 2.85 7.45 17.53
C ASP A 104 1.64 6.92 16.74
N LEU A 105 1.45 5.61 16.75
CA LEU A 105 0.14 5.06 16.42
C LEU A 105 -0.83 5.51 17.53
N PRO A 106 -1.98 6.12 17.22
CA PRO A 106 -3.00 6.34 18.25
C PRO A 106 -3.32 4.98 18.85
N SER A 107 -2.99 4.81 20.13
CA SER A 107 -3.15 3.54 20.86
C SER A 107 -4.54 2.99 20.60
N LEU A 108 -4.62 1.91 19.81
CA LEU A 108 -5.88 1.24 19.59
C LEU A 108 -6.23 0.52 20.91
N PRO A 109 -7.40 0.77 21.50
CA PRO A 109 -7.81 0.01 22.68
C PRO A 109 -7.89 -1.48 22.31
N GLY A 110 -7.00 -2.29 22.91
CA GLY A 110 -6.98 -3.74 22.75
C GLY A 110 -5.75 -4.34 22.06
N PHE A 111 -4.71 -3.57 21.76
CA PHE A 111 -3.43 -4.10 21.28
C PHE A 111 -2.31 -3.73 22.26
N ASP A 112 -2.11 -4.57 23.28
CA ASP A 112 -0.90 -4.54 24.10
C ASP A 112 0.14 -5.48 23.48
N ALA A 113 1.37 -4.99 23.34
CA ALA A 113 2.53 -5.71 22.84
C ALA A 113 3.00 -6.84 23.77
#